data_AF-A0A0C3FTA4-F1
#
_entry.id   AF-A0A0C3FTA4-F1
#
_cell.length_a   1.000
_cell.length_b   1.000
_cell.length_c   1.000
_cell.angle_alpha   90.00
_cell.angle_beta   90.00
_cell.angle_gamma   90.00
#
_symmetry.space_group_name_H-M   'P 1'
#
loop_
_entity.id
_entity.type
_entity.pdbx_description
1 polymer ?
#
loop_
_entity_poly.entity_id
_entity_poly.type
_entity_poly.pdbx_seq_one_letter_code
_entity_poly.pdbx_strand_id
1 'polypeptide(L)'
;MYELYSGMMPFFEIQADLLVVHAVTKGQRPSRPSPPIRRIYAGWDLNIWNLMECCWAQKPEARPIASAVIARLRTRMQNLWSGFCPGS
;
A
#
# COMPACT_ATOMS: atom_id res chain seq x y z
N MET A 1 5.91 -2.02 -0.78
CA MET A 1 4.92 -1.00 -1.20
C MET A 1 4.83 0.16 -0.21
N TYR A 2 4.70 -0.09 1.10
CA TYR A 2 4.64 0.99 2.10
C TYR A 2 5.83 1.96 2.03
N GLU A 3 7.07 1.44 1.94
CA GLU A 3 8.27 2.28 1.82
C GLU A 3 8.26 3.21 0.60
N LEU A 4 7.64 2.77 -0.50
CA LEU A 4 7.43 3.62 -1.67
C LEU A 4 6.32 4.67 -1.42
N TYR A 5 5.33 4.36 -0.56
CA TYR A 5 4.22 5.25 -0.16
C TYR A 5 4.70 6.39 0.75
N SER A 6 5.57 6.06 1.71
CA SER A 6 5.99 6.95 2.79
C SER A 6 7.41 7.48 2.61
N GLY A 7 8.28 6.77 1.87
CA GLY A 7 9.73 6.97 1.94
C GLY A 7 10.35 6.48 3.25
N MET A 8 9.59 5.77 4.10
CA MET A 8 9.98 5.37 5.44
C MET A 8 9.87 3.85 5.61
N MET A 9 10.70 3.29 6.48
CA MET A 9 10.56 1.90 6.91
C MET A 9 9.17 1.65 7.52
N PRO A 10 8.55 0.49 7.29
CA PRO A 10 7.38 0.07 8.04
C PRO A 10 7.70 0.05 9.54
N PHE A 11 6.78 0.53 10.37
CA PHE A 11 6.98 0.60 11.82
C PHE A 11 8.20 1.42 12.27
N PHE A 12 8.59 2.47 11.52
CA PHE A 12 9.72 3.35 11.87
C PHE A 12 9.60 3.99 13.28
N GLU A 13 8.42 3.99 13.88
CA GLU A 13 8.13 4.49 15.23
C GLU A 13 8.45 3.46 16.34
N ILE A 14 8.64 2.18 15.98
CA ILE A 14 8.93 1.10 16.92
C ILE A 14 10.44 0.85 16.93
N GLN A 15 11.08 1.09 18.07
CA GLN A 15 12.54 1.04 18.19
C GLN A 15 13.14 -0.37 18.24
N ALA A 16 12.32 -1.40 18.50
CA ALA A 16 12.81 -2.76 18.70
C ALA A 16 12.07 -3.77 17.80
N ASP A 17 12.84 -4.59 17.08
CA ASP A 17 12.30 -5.58 16.14
C ASP A 17 11.36 -6.59 16.80
N LEU A 18 11.64 -7.00 18.04
CA LEU A 18 10.78 -7.91 18.80
C LEU A 18 9.38 -7.31 19.04
N LEU A 19 9.28 -6.00 19.24
CA LEU A 19 8.00 -5.30 19.37
C LEU A 19 7.26 -5.25 18.04
N VAL A 20 7.98 -5.13 16.91
CA VAL A 20 7.39 -5.20 15.57
C VAL A 20 6.81 -6.60 15.31
N VAL A 21 7.56 -7.66 15.64
CA VAL A 21 7.07 -9.04 15.52
C VAL A 21 5.79 -9.22 16.34
N HIS A 22 5.81 -8.79 17.61
CA HIS A 22 4.64 -8.85 18.49
C HIS A 22 3.43 -8.10 17.90
N ALA A 23 3.64 -6.87 17.43
CA ALA A 23 2.62 -6.03 16.80
C ALA A 23 1.99 -6.73 15.57
N VAL A 24 2.83 -7.27 14.68
CA VAL A 24 2.38 -7.98 13.47
C VAL A 24 1.57 -9.22 13.83
N THR A 25 2.01 -10.02 14.81
CA THR A 25 1.29 -11.19 15.30
C THR A 25 -0.09 -10.81 15.87
N LYS A 26 -0.21 -9.65 16.51
CA LYS A 26 -1.48 -9.09 17.01
C LYS A 26 -2.37 -8.48 15.90
N GLY A 27 -1.93 -8.49 14.66
CA GLY A 27 -2.68 -7.92 13.54
C GLY A 27 -2.45 -6.43 13.29
N GLN A 28 -1.53 -5.80 14.02
CA GLN A 28 -1.16 -4.42 13.75
C GLN A 28 -0.41 -4.31 12.42
N ARG A 29 -0.65 -3.22 11.70
CA ARG A 29 -0.05 -2.91 10.41
C ARG A 29 0.43 -1.46 10.41
N PRO A 30 1.35 -1.09 9.52
CA PRO A 30 1.74 0.30 9.38
C PRO A 30 0.52 1.18 9.12
N SER A 31 0.39 2.27 9.89
CA SER A 31 -0.66 3.26 9.69
C SER A 31 -0.54 3.92 8.32
N ARG A 32 -1.68 4.32 7.72
CA ARG A 32 -1.64 5.09 6.49
C ARG A 32 -0.90 6.41 6.72
N PRO A 33 0.17 6.71 5.97
CA PRO A 33 0.89 7.96 6.14
C PRO A 33 -0.03 9.16 5.89
N SER A 34 0.02 10.13 6.78
CA SER A 34 -0.57 11.46 6.61
C SER A 34 0.46 12.42 6.01
N PRO A 35 0.04 13.54 5.40
CA PRO A 35 0.98 14.62 5.05
C PRO A 35 1.75 15.10 6.30
N PRO A 36 3.06 15.41 6.19
CA PRO A 36 3.87 15.48 4.98
C PRO A 36 4.53 14.15 4.57
N ILE A 37 4.44 13.10 5.39
CA ILE A 37 5.09 11.80 5.14
C ILE A 37 4.51 11.11 3.90
N ARG A 38 3.21 11.29 3.67
CA ARG A 38 2.54 10.77 2.48
C ARG A 38 3.11 11.40 1.22
N ARG A 39 3.80 10.61 0.39
CA ARG A 39 4.22 11.06 -0.94
C ARG A 39 2.99 11.25 -1.83
N ILE A 40 2.91 12.40 -2.49
CA ILE A 40 1.82 12.75 -3.41
C ILE A 40 2.29 12.43 -4.83
N TYR A 41 2.10 11.18 -5.25
CA TYR A 41 2.32 10.75 -6.62
C TYR A 41 0.98 10.51 -7.30
N ALA A 42 0.90 10.79 -8.61
CA ALA A 42 -0.26 10.43 -9.42
C ALA A 42 -0.55 8.93 -9.29
N GLY A 43 -1.80 8.58 -8.99
CA GLY A 43 -2.23 7.20 -8.77
C GLY A 43 -2.09 6.64 -7.35
N TRP A 44 -1.44 7.35 -6.43
CA TRP A 44 -1.28 6.94 -5.02
C TRP A 44 -2.47 7.33 -4.13
N ASP A 45 -3.66 6.88 -4.53
CA ASP A 45 -4.94 7.16 -3.88
C ASP A 45 -5.33 6.12 -2.81
N LEU A 46 -6.58 6.20 -2.34
CA LEU A 46 -7.16 5.24 -1.41
C LEU A 46 -7.19 3.81 -1.97
N ASN A 47 -7.37 3.63 -3.28
CA ASN A 47 -7.40 2.30 -3.89
C ASN A 47 -6.03 1.60 -3.82
N ILE A 48 -4.91 2.35 -3.87
CA ILE A 48 -3.56 1.75 -3.75
C ILE A 48 -3.36 1.34 -2.30
N TRP A 49 -3.78 2.20 -1.37
CA TRP A 49 -3.78 1.88 0.05
C TRP A 49 -4.57 0.60 0.36
N ASN A 50 -5.81 0.50 -0.12
CA ASN A 50 -6.65 -0.69 0.06
C ASN A 50 -6.01 -1.95 -0.55
N LEU A 51 -5.27 -1.82 -1.66
CA LEU A 51 -4.51 -2.94 -2.22
C LEU A 51 -3.38 -3.38 -1.27
N MET A 52 -2.65 -2.45 -0.64
CA MET A 52 -1.66 -2.80 0.38
C MET A 52 -2.31 -3.52 1.57
N GLU A 53 -3.48 -3.05 2.00
CA GLU A 53 -4.27 -3.67 3.07
C GLU A 53 -4.66 -5.12 2.77
N CYS A 54 -5.07 -5.42 1.54
CA CYS A 54 -5.29 -6.79 1.12
C CYS A 54 -4.00 -7.63 1.17
N CYS A 55 -2.88 -7.09 0.71
CA CYS A 55 -1.60 -7.83 0.64
C CYS A 55 -1.07 -8.26 2.00
N TRP A 56 -1.32 -7.48 3.07
CA TRP A 56 -0.90 -7.81 4.42
C TRP A 56 -2.05 -8.22 5.36
N ALA A 57 -3.15 -8.75 4.82
CA ALA A 57 -4.24 -9.28 5.63
C ALA A 57 -3.73 -10.27 6.69
N GLN A 58 -4.33 -10.25 7.89
CA GLN A 58 -3.91 -11.13 8.99
C GLN A 58 -4.04 -12.61 8.61
N LYS A 59 -5.18 -12.97 8.02
CA LYS A 59 -5.45 -14.28 7.46
C LYS A 59 -4.69 -14.47 6.14
N PRO A 60 -3.77 -15.45 6.03
CA PRO A 60 -3.03 -15.70 4.80
C PRO A 60 -3.93 -15.95 3.59
N GLU A 61 -5.03 -16.66 3.76
CA GLU A 61 -6.02 -16.99 2.73
C GLU A 61 -6.77 -15.78 2.17
N ALA A 62 -6.79 -14.66 2.89
CA ALA A 62 -7.39 -13.40 2.42
C ALA A 62 -6.42 -12.58 1.55
N ARG A 63 -5.15 -12.98 1.46
CA ARG A 63 -4.14 -12.25 0.68
C ARG A 63 -4.28 -12.60 -0.79
N PRO A 64 -4.26 -11.60 -1.68
CA PRO A 64 -4.30 -11.85 -3.12
C PRO A 64 -3.01 -12.54 -3.57
N ILE A 65 -3.13 -13.45 -4.53
CA ILE A 65 -1.99 -13.95 -5.28
C ILE A 65 -1.34 -12.82 -6.10
N ALA A 66 -0.04 -12.96 -6.41
CA ALA A 66 0.73 -11.93 -7.11
C ALA A 66 0.10 -11.53 -8.46
N SER A 67 -0.45 -12.49 -9.22
CA SER A 67 -1.11 -12.21 -10.50
C SER A 67 -2.34 -11.30 -10.35
N ALA A 68 -3.12 -11.46 -9.27
CA ALA A 68 -4.26 -10.59 -8.96
C ALA A 68 -3.80 -9.17 -8.58
N VAL A 69 -2.70 -9.04 -7.84
CA VAL A 69 -2.09 -7.73 -7.53
C VAL A 69 -1.65 -7.02 -8.81
N ILE A 70 -0.95 -7.73 -9.70
CA ILE A 70 -0.48 -7.19 -10.99
C ILE A 70 -1.66 -6.76 -11.86
N ALA A 71 -2.72 -7.58 -11.97
CA ALA A 71 -3.91 -7.25 -12.73
C ALA A 71 -4.56 -5.95 -12.22
N ARG A 72 -4.73 -5.82 -10.90
CA ARG A 72 -5.27 -4.60 -10.27
C ARG A 72 -4.39 -3.38 -10.56
N LEU A 73 -3.07 -3.50 -10.45
CA LEU A 73 -2.16 -2.39 -10.76
C LEU A 73 -2.23 -1.96 -12.24
N ARG A 74 -2.28 -2.92 -13.17
CA ARG A 74 -2.39 -2.65 -14.62
C ARG A 74 -3.67 -1.90 -14.99
N THR A 75 -4.82 -2.40 -14.55
CA THR A 75 -6.12 -1.75 -14.78
C THR A 75 -6.10 -0.32 -14.27
N ARG A 76 -5.48 -0.10 -13.10
CA ARG A 76 -5.41 1.23 -12.51
C ARG A 76 -4.49 2.17 -13.23
N MET A 77 -3.33 1.70 -13.68
CA MET A 77 -2.49 2.49 -14.56
C MET A 77 -3.28 2.90 -15.80
N GLN A 78 -3.90 1.97 -16.52
CA GLN A 78 -4.71 2.25 -17.71
C GLN A 78 -5.76 3.35 -17.47
N ASN A 79 -6.51 3.26 -16.37
CA ASN A 79 -7.52 4.27 -16.04
C ASN A 79 -6.92 5.67 -15.80
N LEU A 80 -5.72 5.76 -15.22
CA LEU A 80 -5.02 7.04 -15.03
C LEU A 80 -4.57 7.63 -16.38
N TRP A 81 -4.14 6.80 -17.32
CA TRP A 81 -3.73 7.25 -18.67
C TRP A 81 -4.94 7.66 -19.52
N SER A 82 -6.05 6.89 -19.48
CA SER A 82 -7.27 7.21 -20.22
C SER A 82 -7.93 8.51 -19.77
N GLY A 83 -7.78 8.89 -18.50
CA GLY A 83 -8.27 10.19 -17.97
C GLY A 83 -7.38 11.38 -18.32
N PHE A 84 -6.23 11.17 -18.98
CA PHE A 84 -5.23 12.19 -19.26
C PHE A 84 -5.07 12.52 -20.75
N CYS A 85 -5.90 11.97 -21.65
CA CYS A 85 -5.92 12.35 -23.06
C CYS A 85 -6.56 13.74 -23.24
N PRO A 86 -5.79 14.80 -23.58
CA PRO A 86 -6.36 16.07 -23.99
C PRO A 86 -6.46 16.05 -25.52
N GLY A 87 -7.64 15.70 -26.05
CA GLY A 87 -7.88 15.75 -27.49
C GLY A 87 -8.79 14.64 -28.00
N SER A 88 -10.09 14.90 -27.90
CA SER A 88 -11.11 14.40 -28.82
C SER A 88 -12.09 15.54 -29.07
#